data_AF-A0A4P8YQ32-F1
#
_entry.id   AF-A0A4P8YQ32-F1
#
_cell.length_a   1.000
_cell.length_b   1.000
_cell.length_c   1.000
_cell.angle_alpha   90.00
_cell.angle_beta   90.00
_cell.angle_gamma   90.00
#
_symmetry.space_group_name_H-M   'P 1'
#
loop_
_entity.id
_entity.type
_entity.pdbx_description
1 polymer ?
#
loop_
_entity_poly.entity_id
_entity_poly.type
_entity_poly.pdbx_seq_one_letter_code
_entity_poly.pdbx_strand_id
1 'polypeptide(L)' 'MSGCERIDVHQHVVSPFWVEGLSQHGGDSSGWKYPQWSEQSAIDFMDRLEIQTGVLSLTAPGVSGWQGK' A
#
# COMPACT_ATOMS: atom_id res chain seq x y z
N MET A 1 -9.02 3.58 -29.15
CA MET A 1 -8.69 2.23 -28.65
C MET A 1 -9.64 1.94 -27.51
N SER A 2 -10.63 1.07 -27.69
CA SER A 2 -11.44 0.57 -26.57
C SER A 2 -10.66 -0.58 -25.92
N GLY A 3 -9.65 -0.22 -25.14
CA GLY A 3 -8.95 -1.16 -24.25
C GLY A 3 -9.84 -1.44 -23.05
N CYS A 4 -9.83 -2.68 -22.56
CA CYS A 4 -10.53 -3.04 -21.33
C CYS A 4 -10.07 -2.10 -20.20
N GLU A 5 -11.00 -1.36 -19.61
CA GLU A 5 -10.76 -0.46 -18.49
C GLU A 5 -10.39 -1.29 -17.25
N ARG A 6 -9.10 -1.65 -17.10
CA ARG A 6 -8.66 -2.55 -16.02
C ARG A 6 -8.81 -1.84 -14.68
N ILE A 7 -9.55 -2.50 -13.78
CA ILE A 7 -9.72 -2.07 -12.39
C ILE A 7 -8.92 -3.01 -11.49
N ASP A 8 -7.97 -2.47 -10.73
CA ASP A 8 -7.31 -3.18 -9.64
C ASP A 8 -8.04 -2.87 -8.33
N VAL A 9 -8.53 -3.91 -7.67
CA VAL A 9 -9.25 -3.81 -6.40
C VAL A 9 -8.40 -4.23 -5.19
N HIS A 10 -7.14 -4.60 -5.42
CA HIS A 10 -6.23 -5.12 -4.40
C HIS A 10 -4.85 -4.47 -4.51
N GLN A 11 -4.84 -3.13 -4.46
CA GLN A 11 -3.61 -2.36 -4.38
C GLN A 11 -3.43 -1.82 -2.96
N HIS A 12 -2.26 -2.03 -2.38
CA HIS A 12 -1.99 -1.56 -1.03
C HIS A 12 -1.37 -0.16 -0.99
N VAL A 13 -1.80 0.64 -0.02
CA VAL A 13 -1.13 1.89 0.38
C VAL A 13 -0.25 1.64 1.59
N VAL A 14 0.94 2.25 1.59
CA VAL A 14 1.91 2.23 2.69
C VAL A 14 2.32 3.67 3.00
N SER A 15 1.43 4.44 3.64
CA SER A 15 1.69 5.85 3.86
C SER A 15 2.84 6.08 4.86
N PRO A 16 3.64 7.17 4.71
CA PRO A 16 4.71 7.49 5.66
C PRO A 16 4.22 7.60 7.11
N PHE A 17 3.03 8.20 7.34
CA PHE A 17 2.45 8.34 8.67
C PHE A 17 2.14 6.98 9.31
N TRP A 18 1.71 6.00 8.51
CA TRP A 18 1.38 4.68 9.01
C TRP A 18 2.64 3.90 9.39
N VAL A 19 3.70 4.00 8.58
CA VAL A 19 5.01 3.39 8.88
C VAL A 19 5.59 3.98 10.17
N GLU A 20 5.51 5.31 10.35
CA GLU A 20 5.95 5.97 11.57
C GLU A 20 5.13 5.52 12.79
N GLY A 21 3.80 5.53 12.68
CA GLY A 21 2.90 5.09 13.75
C GLY A 21 3.16 3.63 14.15
N LEU A 22 3.27 2.73 13.17
CA LEU A 22 3.57 1.32 13.41
C LEU A 22 4.92 1.15 14.14
N SER A 23 5.95 1.89 13.74
CA SER A 23 7.28 1.83 14.35
C SER A 23 7.27 2.27 15.82
N GLN A 24 6.44 3.26 16.17
CA GLN A 24 6.27 3.71 17.56
C GLN A 24 5.57 2.68 18.46
N HIS A 25 4.88 1.70 17.87
CA HIS A 25 4.03 0.72 18.56
C HIS A 25 4.59 -0.71 18.44
N GLY A 26 5.92 -0.85 18.42
CA GLY A 26 6.59 -2.17 18.40
C GLY A 26 6.76 -2.77 17.00
N GLY A 27 6.35 -2.07 15.95
CA GLY A 27 6.65 -2.44 14.57
C GLY A 27 5.83 -3.62 14.05
N ASP A 28 6.21 -4.10 12.86
CA ASP A 28 5.63 -5.29 12.26
C ASP A 28 6.33 -6.56 12.76
N SER A 29 5.56 -7.43 13.41
CA SER A 29 6.02 -8.75 13.84
C SER A 29 6.46 -9.67 12.70
N SER A 30 6.10 -9.38 11.44
CA SER A 30 6.51 -10.17 10.28
C SER A 30 8.00 -9.98 9.91
N GLY A 31 8.63 -8.90 10.37
CA GLY A 31 9.99 -8.51 9.97
C GLY A 31 10.12 -8.02 8.53
N TRP A 32 9.00 -7.81 7.83
CA TRP A 32 8.98 -7.33 6.45
C TRP A 32 9.40 -5.85 6.38
N LYS A 33 10.23 -5.51 5.38
CA LYS A 33 10.60 -4.11 5.10
C LYS A 33 9.56 -3.49 4.19
N TYR A 34 8.89 -2.46 4.67
CA TYR A 34 7.95 -1.69 3.89
C TYR A 34 8.64 -1.00 2.72
N PRO A 35 8.12 -1.13 1.48
CA PRO A 35 8.65 -0.36 0.36
C PRO A 35 8.39 1.13 0.61
N GLN A 36 9.28 1.98 0.09
CA GLN A 36 8.98 3.40 -0.02
C GLN A 36 7.80 3.56 -0.97
N TRP A 37 6.73 4.19 -0.50
CA TRP A 37 5.52 4.41 -1.27
C TRP A 37 5.25 5.90 -1.42
N SER A 38 4.82 6.29 -2.61
CA SER A 38 4.25 7.60 -2.92
C SER A 38 3.06 7.44 -3.86
N GLU A 39 2.17 8.43 -3.88
CA GLU A 39 1.07 8.48 -4.86
C GLU A 39 1.58 8.34 -6.30
N GLN A 40 2.69 9.02 -6.62
CA GLN A 40 3.32 8.91 -7.94
C GLN A 40 3.79 7.49 -8.26
N SER A 41 4.42 6.79 -7.30
CA SER A 41 4.86 5.40 -7.53
C SER A 41 3.69 4.44 -7.78
N ALA A 42 2.52 4.71 -7.18
CA ALA A 42 1.30 3.95 -7.41
C ALA A 42 0.72 4.22 -8.81
N ILE A 43 0.74 5.49 -9.26
CA ILE A 43 0.31 5.87 -10.62
C ILE A 43 1.26 5.30 -11.67
N ASP A 44 2.58 5.42 -11.49
CA ASP A 44 3.59 4.88 -12.42
C ASP A 44 3.45 3.35 -12.57
N PHE A 45 3.09 2.66 -11.48
CA PHE A 45 2.76 1.24 -11.50
C PHE A 45 1.49 0.94 -12.31
N MET A 46 0.44 1.75 -12.13
CA MET A 46 -0.80 1.64 -12.88
C MET A 46 -0.58 1.86 -14.38
N ASP A 47 0.16 2.92 -14.76
CA ASP A 47 0.49 3.24 -16.15
C ASP A 47 1.24 2.10 -16.83
N ARG A 48 2.23 1.52 -16.15
CA ARG A 48 3.03 0.40 -16.67
C ARG A 48 2.22 -0.87 -16.91
N LEU A 49 1.12 -1.06 -16.17
CA LEU A 49 0.28 -2.26 -16.24
C LEU A 49 -1.07 -2.01 -16.92
N GLU A 50 -1.26 -0.81 -17.50
CA GLU A 50 -2.50 -0.38 -18.14
C GLU A 50 -3.71 -0.54 -17.18
N ILE A 51 -3.53 -0.20 -15.90
CA ILE A 51 -4.59 -0.14 -14.89
C ILE A 51 -5.19 1.26 -14.91
N GLN A 52 -6.49 1.37 -15.20
CA GLN A 52 -7.16 2.66 -15.26
C GLN A 52 -7.64 3.14 -13.89
N THR A 53 -8.01 2.21 -13.00
CA THR A 53 -8.52 2.55 -11.67
C THR A 53 -7.96 1.59 -10.64
N GLY A 54 -7.31 2.13 -9.61
CA GLY A 54 -6.88 1.39 -8.43
C GLY A 54 -7.78 1.73 -7.23
N VAL A 55 -8.33 0.72 -6.57
CA VAL A 55 -8.97 0.85 -5.26
C VAL A 55 -7.94 0.51 -4.20
N LEU A 56 -7.52 1.52 -3.45
CA LEU A 56 -6.48 1.37 -2.44
C LEU A 56 -7.04 0.82 -1.12
N SER A 57 -6.28 -0.06 -0.48
CA SER A 57 -6.53 -0.55 0.87
C SER A 57 -5.26 -0.45 1.71
N LEU A 58 -5.39 -0.15 3.00
CA LEU A 58 -4.24 -0.16 3.90
C LEU A 58 -3.70 -1.59 4.03
N THR A 59 -2.38 -1.75 3.94
CA THR A 59 -1.74 -3.06 4.12
C THR A 59 -1.98 -3.63 5.53
N ALA A 60 -1.87 -4.95 5.67
CA ALA A 60 -1.79 -5.60 6.99
C ALA A 60 -0.59 -5.05 7.80
N PRO A 61 -0.69 -4.92 9.14
CA PRO A 61 -1.83 -5.31 10.00
C PRO A 61 -3.00 -4.30 10.07
N GLY A 62 -3.01 -3.25 9.24
CA GLY A 62 -4.00 -2.17 9.35
C GLY A 62 -3.64 -1.20 10.49
N VAL A 63 -4.65 -0.58 11.12
CA VAL A 63 -4.45 0.40 12.23
C VAL A 63 -4.69 -0.20 13.62
N SER A 64 -5.07 -1.47 13.69
CA SER A 64 -5.30 -2.20 14.93
C SER A 64 -4.31 -3.35 15.02
N GLY A 65 -3.83 -3.68 16.22
CA GLY A 65 -2.86 -4.76 16.39
C GLY A 65 -1.39 -4.35 16.22
N TRP A 66 -1.07 -3.06 16.38
CA TRP A 66 0.30 -2.59 16.59
C TRP A 66 0.79 -2.93 18.01
N GLN A 67 0.65 -4.19 18.42
CA GLN A 67 1.32 -4.67 19.63
C GLN A 67 2.43 -5.58 19.15
N GLY A 68 3.53 -4.95 18.71
CA GLY A 68 4.79 -5.66 18.57
C GLY A 68 5.10 -6.36 19.89
N LYS A 69 5.55 -7.62 19.82
CA LYS A 69 6.03 -8.33 21.01
C LYS A 69 7.24 -7.64 21.62
#